data_AF-A0A379LTE9-F1
#
_entry.id   AF-A0A379LTE9-F1
#
_cell.length_a   1.000
_cell.length_b   1.000
_cell.length_c   1.000
_cell.angle_alpha   90.00
_cell.angle_beta   90.00
_cell.angle_gamma   90.00
#
_symmetry.space_group_name_H-M   'P 1'
#
loop_
_entity.id
_entity.type
_entity.pdbx_description
1 polymer ?
#
loop_
_entity_poly.entity_id
_entity_poly.type
_entity_poly.pdbx_seq_one_letter_code
_entity_poly.pdbx_strand_id
1 'polypeptide(L)'
;MKIPTIRSIAKAALAKLPKLTRASVDYAVNEMEESGYQFDKRAAGSSVKYAMSIQNIIDIYHHRGVPKYRDRHSDAYTLFVGNLKGGVSKTVSTVSLAHALRAHPHLLFEDLRILVIDLDPQSSATMFLNHERSVGLVEATAAQAMLQNVSRDELVNEFIVPSIIPGVDVLPASIDDAFIASSWDQLCAEHLPQTERSRRVV
;
A
#
# COMPACT_ATOMS: atom_id res chain seq x y z
N MET A 1 21.35 -7.91 -1.70
CA MET A 1 21.42 -6.45 -1.94
C MET A 1 20.44 -5.79 -0.98
N LYS A 2 20.88 -5.03 0.03
CA LYS A 2 19.95 -4.37 0.98
C LYS A 2 19.17 -3.31 0.21
N ILE A 3 17.88 -3.57 -0.03
CA ILE A 3 16.95 -2.58 -0.57
C ILE A 3 16.96 -1.40 0.41
N PRO A 4 17.17 -0.15 -0.05
CA PRO A 4 17.28 0.99 0.85
C PRO A 4 15.94 1.17 1.56
N THR A 5 15.91 0.77 2.84
CA THR A 5 14.88 1.15 3.81
C THR A 5 14.52 2.61 3.64
N ILE A 6 13.22 2.90 3.63
CA ILE A 6 12.61 4.23 3.64
C ILE A 6 13.51 5.19 4.40
N ARG A 7 14.00 6.23 3.72
CA ARG A 7 14.93 7.20 4.33
C ARG A 7 14.26 7.82 5.55
N SER A 8 14.82 7.55 6.73
CA SER A 8 14.43 8.23 7.97
C SER A 8 14.64 9.74 7.82
N ILE A 9 13.68 10.54 8.28
CA ILE A 9 13.68 11.99 8.15
C ILE A 9 14.16 12.61 9.47
N ALA A 10 15.03 13.62 9.40
CA ALA A 10 15.46 14.35 10.59
C ALA A 10 14.30 15.16 11.18
N LYS A 11 14.13 15.17 12.52
CA LYS A 11 13.10 15.97 13.22
C LYS A 11 13.02 17.42 12.73
N ALA A 12 14.17 18.08 12.52
CA ALA A 12 14.22 19.47 12.06
C ALA A 12 13.61 19.69 10.65
N ALA A 13 13.58 18.66 9.80
CA ALA A 13 12.99 18.75 8.47
C ALA A 13 11.45 18.70 8.49
N LEU A 14 10.84 18.18 9.57
CA LEU A 14 9.37 18.09 9.69
C LEU A 14 8.72 19.48 9.69
N ALA A 15 9.42 20.52 10.16
CA ALA A 15 8.93 21.90 10.13
C ALA A 15 8.71 22.47 8.72
N LYS A 16 9.18 21.77 7.67
CA LYS A 16 8.95 22.13 6.27
C LYS A 16 7.73 21.40 5.67
N LEU A 17 7.13 20.46 6.40
CA LEU A 17 5.96 19.73 5.94
C LEU A 17 4.69 20.55 6.17
N PRO A 18 3.63 20.32 5.38
CA PRO A 18 2.39 21.06 5.52
C PRO A 18 1.81 20.96 6.94
N LYS A 19 1.19 22.03 7.44
CA LYS A 19 0.52 22.07 8.77
C LYS A 19 1.44 21.86 9.98
N LEU A 20 2.75 21.70 9.79
CA LEU A 20 3.74 21.60 10.86
C LEU A 20 4.60 22.87 10.94
N THR A 21 4.90 23.27 12.16
CA THR A 21 5.91 24.27 12.50
C THR A 21 6.93 23.65 13.44
N ARG A 22 8.12 24.26 13.55
CA ARG A 22 9.16 23.77 14.48
C ARG A 22 8.63 23.60 15.90
N ALA A 23 8.01 24.65 16.45
CA ALA A 23 7.44 24.63 17.80
C ALA A 23 6.42 23.50 17.94
N SER A 24 5.51 23.35 16.98
CA SER A 24 4.47 22.32 17.06
C SER A 24 4.99 20.88 16.99
N VAL A 25 6.08 20.64 16.26
CA VAL A 25 6.76 19.34 16.22
C VAL A 25 7.47 19.08 17.53
N ASP A 26 8.10 20.10 18.12
CA ASP A 26 8.77 19.98 19.42
C ASP A 26 7.77 19.65 20.53
N TYR A 27 6.62 20.36 20.60
CA TYR A 27 5.55 20.04 21.55
C TYR A 27 5.00 18.63 21.37
N ALA A 28 4.61 18.26 20.14
CA ALA A 28 4.02 16.95 19.89
C ALA A 28 4.99 15.80 20.22
N VAL A 29 6.27 15.91 19.85
CA VAL A 29 7.26 14.88 20.18
C VAL A 29 7.42 14.72 21.69
N ASN A 30 7.48 15.81 22.44
CA ASN A 30 7.63 15.75 23.89
C ASN A 30 6.40 15.12 24.56
N GLU A 31 5.19 15.55 24.21
CA GLU A 31 3.93 14.97 24.75
C GLU A 31 3.77 13.48 24.40
N MET A 32 4.15 13.10 23.17
CA MET A 32 4.14 11.70 22.74
C MET A 32 5.16 10.87 23.53
N GLU A 33 6.38 11.36 23.76
CA GLU A 33 7.38 10.67 24.59
C GLU A 33 6.94 10.57 26.07
N GLU A 34 6.33 11.62 26.63
CA GLU A 34 5.77 11.62 27.99
C GLU A 34 4.63 10.61 28.16
N SER A 35 3.87 10.35 27.09
CA SER A 35 2.84 9.31 27.05
C SER A 35 3.38 7.91 26.69
N GLY A 36 4.70 7.77 26.54
CA GLY A 36 5.38 6.49 26.34
C GLY A 36 5.64 6.10 24.88
N TYR A 37 5.32 6.97 23.90
CA TYR A 37 5.66 6.74 22.50
C TYR A 37 7.18 6.76 22.30
N GLN A 38 7.72 5.78 21.57
CA GLN A 38 9.14 5.68 21.31
C GLN A 38 9.46 6.10 19.87
N PHE A 39 10.19 7.20 19.72
CA PHE A 39 10.73 7.60 18.43
C PHE A 39 12.08 6.94 18.16
N ASP A 40 12.28 6.52 16.92
CA ASP A 40 13.56 6.00 16.47
C ASP A 40 14.65 7.08 16.56
N LYS A 41 15.79 6.70 17.13
CA LYS A 41 16.97 7.55 17.26
C LYS A 41 18.20 6.81 16.73
N ARG A 42 19.07 7.52 16.00
CA ARG A 42 20.32 6.97 15.45
C ARG A 42 21.52 7.76 15.92
N ALA A 43 22.64 7.06 16.12
CA ALA A 43 23.91 7.69 16.40
C ALA A 43 24.35 8.56 15.20
N ALA A 44 24.78 9.78 15.49
CA ALA A 44 25.32 10.74 14.55
C ALA A 44 26.55 11.39 15.17
N GLY A 45 27.70 10.73 15.00
CA GLY A 45 28.94 11.07 15.69
C GLY A 45 28.79 10.86 17.20
N SER A 46 29.09 11.90 17.98
CA SER A 46 28.95 11.90 19.45
C SER A 46 27.52 12.16 19.95
N SER A 47 26.57 12.41 19.04
CA SER A 47 25.19 12.78 19.39
C SER A 47 24.20 11.70 18.94
N VAL A 48 23.04 11.66 19.60
CA VAL A 48 21.90 10.84 19.19
C VAL A 48 20.88 11.75 18.51
N LYS A 49 20.46 11.42 17.29
CA LYS A 49 19.51 12.22 16.52
C LYS A 49 18.27 11.42 16.19
N TYR A 50 17.11 12.08 16.23
CA TYR A 50 15.85 11.52 15.74
C TYR A 50 15.96 11.08 14.28
N ALA A 51 15.45 9.89 14.01
CA ALA A 51 15.38 9.28 12.69
C ALA A 51 13.92 8.92 12.40
N MET A 52 13.10 9.93 12.11
CA MET A 52 11.65 9.79 11.98
C MET A 52 11.28 8.88 10.80
N SER A 53 10.53 7.83 11.07
CA SER A 53 9.88 7.02 10.04
C SER A 53 8.65 7.75 9.45
N ILE A 54 8.11 7.25 8.34
CA ILE A 54 6.82 7.72 7.81
C ILE A 54 5.73 7.61 8.89
N GLN A 55 5.71 6.49 9.63
CA GLN A 55 4.71 6.27 10.66
C GLN A 55 4.84 7.27 11.81
N ASN A 56 6.06 7.58 12.26
CA ASN A 56 6.26 8.60 13.30
C ASN A 56 5.69 9.97 12.88
N ILE A 57 5.85 10.33 11.61
CA ILE A 57 5.36 11.62 11.09
C ILE A 57 3.83 11.61 11.01
N ILE A 58 3.23 10.49 10.55
CA ILE A 58 1.78 10.27 10.54
C ILE A 58 1.22 10.41 11.96
N ASP A 59 1.84 9.76 12.94
CA ASP A 59 1.38 9.78 14.33
C ASP A 59 1.47 11.20 14.93
N ILE A 60 2.52 11.96 14.61
CA ILE A 60 2.61 13.39 14.99
C ILE A 60 1.44 14.20 14.41
N TYR A 61 1.04 13.96 13.16
CA TYR A 61 -0.12 14.65 12.59
C TYR A 61 -1.41 14.34 13.35
N HIS A 62 -1.63 13.08 13.71
CA HIS A 62 -2.85 12.66 14.39
C HIS A 62 -2.89 13.03 15.87
N HIS A 63 -1.76 12.99 16.56
CA HIS A 63 -1.62 13.54 17.91
C HIS A 63 -2.03 15.02 17.94
N ARG A 64 -1.73 15.75 16.86
CA ARG A 64 -2.13 17.15 16.67
C ARG A 64 -3.55 17.37 16.13
N GLY A 65 -4.34 16.31 15.99
CA GLY A 65 -5.73 16.39 15.52
C GLY A 65 -5.89 16.69 14.03
N VAL A 66 -4.86 16.48 13.20
CA VAL A 66 -5.00 16.60 11.75
C VAL A 66 -5.75 15.37 11.20
N PRO A 67 -6.86 15.55 10.46
CA PRO A 67 -7.68 14.44 9.97
C PRO A 67 -7.01 13.68 8.84
N LYS A 68 -7.18 12.35 8.85
CA LYS A 68 -6.79 11.41 7.79
C LYS A 68 -7.69 11.57 6.56
N TYR A 69 -7.28 10.97 5.46
CA TYR A 69 -8.12 10.86 4.26
C TYR A 69 -9.43 10.11 4.55
N ARG A 70 -9.31 8.99 5.28
CA ARG A 70 -10.44 8.12 5.64
C ARG A 70 -11.45 8.73 6.61
N ASP A 71 -11.11 9.86 7.24
CA ASP A 71 -12.04 10.60 8.09
C ASP A 71 -13.01 11.45 7.24
N ARG A 72 -12.70 11.63 5.95
CA ARG A 72 -13.49 12.42 5.00
C ARG A 72 -14.07 11.58 3.85
N HIS A 73 -13.51 10.40 3.62
CA HIS A 73 -13.93 9.47 2.56
C HIS A 73 -14.10 8.07 3.14
N SER A 74 -15.33 7.56 3.16
CA SER A 74 -15.70 6.25 3.73
C SER A 74 -15.31 5.08 2.84
N ASP A 75 -15.32 5.29 1.52
CA ASP A 75 -15.18 4.23 0.52
C ASP A 75 -13.85 4.33 -0.23
N ALA A 76 -13.40 3.19 -0.74
CA ALA A 76 -12.20 3.13 -1.57
C ALA A 76 -12.46 3.78 -2.94
N TYR A 77 -11.45 4.48 -3.47
CA TYR A 77 -11.48 5.02 -4.83
C TYR A 77 -10.66 4.13 -5.76
N THR A 78 -11.33 3.46 -6.70
CA THR A 78 -10.69 2.49 -7.60
C THR A 78 -10.17 3.18 -8.87
N LEU A 79 -8.89 2.95 -9.17
CA LEU A 79 -8.21 3.44 -10.37
C LEU A 79 -7.82 2.27 -11.27
N PHE A 80 -8.06 2.39 -12.57
CA PHE A 80 -7.62 1.41 -13.56
C PHE A 80 -6.59 2.04 -14.51
N VAL A 81 -5.39 1.45 -14.57
CA VAL A 81 -4.32 1.89 -15.47
C VAL A 81 -4.29 1.00 -16.71
N GLY A 82 -5.17 1.29 -17.66
CA GLY A 82 -5.39 0.49 -18.87
C GLY A 82 -4.71 1.06 -20.11
N ASN A 83 -4.05 0.19 -20.89
CA ASN A 83 -3.59 0.45 -22.26
C ASN A 83 -3.31 -0.88 -22.97
N LEU A 84 -3.82 -1.05 -24.20
CA LEU A 84 -3.64 -2.27 -24.99
C LEU A 84 -2.20 -2.46 -25.51
N LYS A 85 -1.41 -1.38 -25.60
CA LYS A 85 -0.02 -1.47 -26.03
C LYS A 85 0.87 -1.97 -24.88
N GLY A 86 1.68 -2.99 -25.15
CA GLY A 86 2.75 -3.43 -24.25
C GLY A 86 3.87 -2.39 -24.15
N GLY A 87 4.56 -2.34 -23.01
CA GLY A 87 5.74 -1.46 -22.82
C GLY A 87 5.46 0.03 -22.60
N VAL A 88 4.21 0.44 -22.42
CA VAL A 88 3.81 1.85 -22.20
C VAL A 88 3.76 2.25 -20.72
N SER A 89 4.58 1.61 -19.88
CA SER A 89 4.75 1.96 -18.45
C SER A 89 3.55 1.71 -17.53
N LYS A 90 2.49 0.99 -17.92
CA LYS A 90 1.31 0.72 -17.06
C LYS A 90 1.67 0.27 -15.63
N THR A 91 2.47 -0.78 -15.53
CA THR A 91 2.89 -1.37 -14.25
C THR A 91 3.75 -0.40 -13.45
N VAL A 92 4.80 0.15 -14.08
CA VAL A 92 5.74 1.07 -13.43
C VAL A 92 4.99 2.31 -12.92
N SER A 93 4.07 2.86 -13.71
CA SER A 93 3.24 3.99 -13.32
C SER A 93 2.33 3.64 -12.14
N THR A 94 1.71 2.45 -12.15
CA THR A 94 0.83 1.99 -11.06
C THR A 94 1.59 1.84 -9.74
N VAL A 95 2.68 1.08 -9.73
CA VAL A 95 3.46 0.82 -8.50
C VAL A 95 4.16 2.09 -8.00
N SER A 96 4.67 2.92 -8.92
CA SER A 96 5.31 4.18 -8.57
C SER A 96 4.30 5.18 -8.01
N LEU A 97 3.10 5.25 -8.58
CA LEU A 97 2.02 6.09 -8.07
C LEU A 97 1.60 5.66 -6.67
N ALA A 98 1.42 4.35 -6.42
CA ALA A 98 1.07 3.83 -5.11
C ALA A 98 2.12 4.20 -4.05
N HIS A 99 3.40 3.91 -4.31
CA HIS A 99 4.49 4.28 -3.40
C HIS A 99 4.60 5.80 -3.22
N ALA A 100 4.52 6.57 -4.31
CA ALA A 100 4.65 8.02 -4.26
C ALA A 100 3.52 8.64 -3.45
N LEU A 101 2.26 8.26 -3.67
CA LEU A 101 1.13 8.79 -2.91
C LEU A 101 1.27 8.51 -1.41
N ARG A 102 1.63 7.27 -1.03
CA ARG A 102 1.83 6.90 0.38
C ARG A 102 2.95 7.69 1.04
N ALA A 103 4.07 7.90 0.34
CA ALA A 103 5.28 8.49 0.90
C ALA A 103 5.48 9.97 0.56
N HIS A 104 4.53 10.60 -0.15
CA HIS A 104 4.68 11.98 -0.59
C HIS A 104 4.74 12.89 0.64
N PRO A 105 5.78 13.75 0.79
CA PRO A 105 5.95 14.58 1.99
C PRO A 105 4.72 15.43 2.32
N HIS A 106 3.98 15.88 1.31
CA HIS A 106 2.78 16.70 1.48
C HIS A 106 1.48 15.91 1.63
N LEU A 107 1.53 14.57 1.55
CA LEU A 107 0.36 13.70 1.75
C LEU A 107 0.51 12.81 2.98
N LEU A 108 1.60 12.89 3.73
CA LEU A 108 1.79 12.05 4.92
C LEU A 108 0.65 12.19 5.93
N PHE A 109 0.10 13.39 6.12
CA PHE A 109 -1.05 13.60 7.02
C PHE A 109 -2.34 12.90 6.54
N GLU A 110 -2.41 12.50 5.28
CA GLU A 110 -3.57 11.81 4.73
C GLU A 110 -3.64 10.34 5.19
N ASP A 111 -2.52 9.78 5.67
CA ASP A 111 -2.40 8.38 6.08
C ASP A 111 -3.08 7.43 5.06
N LEU A 112 -2.71 7.60 3.79
CA LEU A 112 -3.29 6.85 2.68
C LEU A 112 -3.02 5.35 2.86
N ARG A 113 -4.04 4.53 2.60
CA ARG A 113 -3.94 3.07 2.51
C ARG A 113 -4.20 2.70 1.06
N ILE A 114 -3.27 2.01 0.44
CA ILE A 114 -3.30 1.76 -1.00
C ILE A 114 -3.13 0.27 -1.23
N LEU A 115 -4.05 -0.32 -1.99
CA LEU A 115 -3.97 -1.69 -2.45
C LEU A 115 -3.74 -1.68 -3.97
N VAL A 116 -2.71 -2.37 -4.43
CA VAL A 116 -2.50 -2.66 -5.85
C VAL A 116 -3.02 -4.06 -6.14
N ILE A 117 -3.97 -4.19 -7.06
CA ILE A 117 -4.47 -5.49 -7.51
C ILE A 117 -3.76 -5.83 -8.82
N ASP A 118 -2.94 -6.87 -8.82
CA ASP A 118 -2.27 -7.37 -10.02
C ASP A 118 -3.17 -8.42 -10.68
N LEU A 119 -3.52 -8.18 -11.95
CA LEU A 119 -4.31 -9.10 -12.78
C LEU A 119 -3.58 -9.43 -14.09
N ASP A 120 -2.28 -9.10 -14.17
CA ASP A 120 -1.44 -9.49 -15.29
C ASP A 120 -0.71 -10.79 -14.93
N PRO A 121 -0.91 -11.91 -15.66
CA PRO A 121 -0.21 -13.17 -15.39
C PRO A 121 1.32 -13.04 -15.43
N GLN A 122 1.88 -11.99 -16.06
CA GLN A 122 3.32 -11.71 -15.97
C GLN A 122 3.77 -11.24 -14.58
N SER A 123 2.83 -10.98 -13.66
CA SER A 123 3.06 -10.66 -12.24
C SER A 123 4.00 -9.47 -12.01
N SER A 124 4.10 -8.56 -12.98
CA SER A 124 5.12 -7.50 -12.93
C SER A 124 4.89 -6.55 -11.76
N ALA A 125 3.64 -6.21 -11.40
CA ALA A 125 3.39 -5.35 -10.23
C ALA A 125 3.72 -6.08 -8.93
N THR A 126 3.37 -7.37 -8.85
CA THR A 126 3.72 -8.27 -7.75
C THR A 126 5.23 -8.28 -7.51
N MET A 127 6.03 -8.47 -8.57
CA MET A 127 7.50 -8.46 -8.49
C MET A 127 8.06 -7.12 -7.98
N PHE A 128 7.53 -5.99 -8.46
CA PHE A 128 7.98 -4.66 -8.04
C PHE A 128 7.67 -4.35 -6.57
N LEU A 129 6.54 -4.83 -6.07
CA LEU A 129 6.03 -4.51 -4.74
C LEU A 129 6.54 -5.48 -3.67
N ASN A 130 6.71 -6.77 -4.02
CA ASN A 130 7.17 -7.80 -3.11
C ASN A 130 8.03 -8.86 -3.82
N HIS A 131 9.33 -8.57 -3.95
CA HIS A 131 10.30 -9.45 -4.58
C HIS A 131 10.44 -10.85 -3.93
N GLU A 132 10.20 -10.99 -2.62
CA GLU A 132 10.32 -12.30 -1.93
C GLU A 132 9.22 -13.28 -2.37
N ARG A 133 8.04 -12.77 -2.74
CA ARG A 133 6.91 -13.55 -3.25
C ARG A 133 6.98 -13.81 -4.76
N SER A 134 7.94 -13.22 -5.47
CA SER A 134 8.17 -13.51 -6.89
C SER A 134 8.94 -14.81 -7.15
N VAL A 135 9.46 -15.44 -6.08
CA VAL A 135 10.26 -16.67 -6.15
C VAL A 135 9.45 -17.82 -5.55
N GLY A 136 8.60 -18.46 -6.37
CA GLY A 136 7.76 -19.59 -5.98
C GLY A 136 6.39 -19.56 -6.65
N LEU A 137 5.60 -20.64 -6.51
CA LEU A 137 4.17 -20.61 -6.86
C LEU A 137 3.44 -19.68 -5.88
N VAL A 138 2.83 -18.62 -6.37
CA VAL A 138 1.87 -17.82 -5.60
C VAL A 138 0.51 -18.49 -5.77
N GLU A 139 0.06 -19.22 -4.74
CA GLU A 139 -1.23 -19.93 -4.74
C GLU A 139 -2.42 -19.08 -4.26
N ALA A 140 -2.18 -17.83 -3.88
CA ALA A 140 -3.18 -16.89 -3.40
C ALA A 140 -3.18 -15.62 -4.27
N THR A 141 -3.63 -15.74 -5.51
CA THR A 141 -3.68 -14.63 -6.49
C THR A 141 -5.01 -13.89 -6.48
N ALA A 142 -5.03 -12.71 -7.11
CA ALA A 142 -6.24 -11.93 -7.35
C ALA A 142 -7.29 -12.75 -8.12
N ALA A 143 -6.88 -13.48 -9.16
CA ALA A 143 -7.78 -14.30 -9.97
C ALA A 143 -8.40 -15.44 -9.15
N GLN A 144 -7.61 -16.09 -8.31
CA GLN A 144 -8.09 -17.14 -7.41
C GLN A 144 -9.04 -16.59 -6.34
N ALA A 145 -8.72 -15.46 -5.72
CA ALA A 145 -9.59 -14.80 -4.74
C ALA A 145 -10.98 -14.50 -5.33
N MET A 146 -11.02 -14.04 -6.59
CA MET A 146 -12.27 -13.77 -7.30
C MET A 146 -13.09 -15.04 -7.50
N LEU A 147 -12.47 -16.15 -7.93
CA LEU A 147 -13.17 -17.42 -8.16
C LEU A 147 -13.62 -18.10 -6.88
N GLN A 148 -12.83 -18.03 -5.82
CA GLN A 148 -13.14 -18.65 -4.53
C GLN A 148 -14.21 -17.89 -3.74
N ASN A 149 -14.50 -16.63 -4.11
CA ASN A 149 -15.45 -15.77 -3.40
C ASN A 149 -15.20 -15.73 -1.88
N VAL A 150 -13.93 -15.54 -1.53
CA VAL A 150 -13.43 -15.57 -0.16
C VAL A 150 -14.05 -14.48 0.71
N SER A 151 -14.06 -14.72 2.01
CA SER A 151 -14.51 -13.70 2.96
C SER A 151 -13.55 -12.50 3.01
N ARG A 152 -14.01 -11.36 3.54
CA ARG A 152 -13.14 -10.19 3.75
C ARG A 152 -11.93 -10.52 4.62
N ASP A 153 -12.14 -11.30 5.69
CA ASP A 153 -11.07 -11.60 6.64
C ASP A 153 -10.05 -12.54 6.01
N GLU A 154 -10.49 -13.52 5.23
CA GLU A 154 -9.62 -14.41 4.44
C GLU A 154 -8.84 -13.61 3.39
N LEU A 155 -9.49 -12.70 2.65
CA LEU A 155 -8.81 -11.84 1.68
C LEU A 155 -7.68 -11.01 2.32
N VAL A 156 -7.95 -10.41 3.47
CA VAL A 156 -6.98 -9.56 4.18
C VAL A 156 -5.83 -10.36 4.78
N ASN A 157 -6.10 -11.56 5.32
CA ASN A 157 -5.10 -12.31 6.06
C ASN A 157 -4.30 -13.30 5.19
N GLU A 158 -4.87 -13.77 4.09
CA GLU A 158 -4.28 -14.87 3.29
C GLU A 158 -3.83 -14.43 1.89
N PHE A 159 -4.53 -13.47 1.27
CA PHE A 159 -4.28 -13.07 -0.12
C PHE A 159 -3.52 -11.75 -0.25
N ILE A 160 -3.88 -10.74 0.54
CA ILE A 160 -3.22 -9.44 0.49
C ILE A 160 -1.85 -9.55 1.19
N VAL A 161 -0.79 -9.15 0.49
CA VAL A 161 0.57 -9.16 1.02
C VAL A 161 1.14 -7.74 1.09
N PRO A 162 1.96 -7.42 2.11
CA PRO A 162 2.56 -6.10 2.22
C PRO A 162 3.62 -5.88 1.14
N SER A 163 3.78 -4.62 0.72
CA SER A 163 4.93 -4.19 -0.08
C SER A 163 6.10 -3.75 0.80
N ILE A 164 7.21 -3.33 0.17
CA ILE A 164 8.33 -2.68 0.86
C ILE A 164 7.98 -1.32 1.50
N ILE A 165 6.85 -0.70 1.14
CA ILE A 165 6.36 0.56 1.71
C ILE A 165 5.14 0.27 2.61
N PRO A 166 5.26 0.43 3.95
CA PRO A 166 4.13 0.26 4.85
C PRO A 166 2.95 1.15 4.46
N GLY A 167 1.75 0.57 4.36
CA GLY A 167 0.52 1.22 3.89
C GLY A 167 0.30 1.16 2.38
N VAL A 168 1.21 0.50 1.64
CA VAL A 168 0.98 0.00 0.29
C VAL A 168 1.03 -1.53 0.33
N ASP A 169 -0.07 -2.15 -0.06
CA ASP A 169 -0.24 -3.60 -0.10
C ASP A 169 -0.50 -4.06 -1.55
N VAL A 170 -0.32 -5.34 -1.82
CA VAL A 170 -0.56 -5.94 -3.14
C VAL A 170 -1.42 -7.20 -2.99
N LEU A 171 -2.43 -7.31 -3.86
CA LEU A 171 -3.11 -8.56 -4.15
C LEU A 171 -2.43 -9.16 -5.40
N PRO A 172 -1.64 -10.23 -5.25
CA PRO A 172 -0.66 -10.62 -6.25
C PRO A 172 -1.27 -11.37 -7.45
N ALA A 173 -0.46 -11.56 -8.49
CA ALA A 173 -0.74 -12.39 -9.66
C ALA A 173 0.34 -13.46 -9.85
N SER A 174 0.04 -14.47 -10.66
CA SER A 174 0.93 -15.55 -11.07
C SER A 174 0.80 -15.85 -12.56
N ILE A 175 1.82 -16.49 -13.14
CA ILE A 175 1.79 -16.99 -14.53
C ILE A 175 0.61 -17.96 -14.73
N ASP A 176 0.25 -18.72 -13.70
CA ASP A 176 -0.87 -19.67 -13.75
C ASP A 176 -2.23 -18.99 -13.93
N ASP A 177 -2.34 -17.69 -13.63
CA ASP A 177 -3.56 -16.91 -13.86
C ASP A 177 -3.91 -16.82 -15.35
N ALA A 178 -2.95 -17.07 -16.25
CA ALA A 178 -3.22 -17.18 -17.68
C ALA A 178 -4.18 -18.34 -18.02
N PHE A 179 -4.14 -19.45 -17.27
CA PHE A 179 -5.07 -20.57 -17.43
C PHE A 179 -6.46 -20.22 -16.89
N ILE A 180 -6.52 -19.47 -15.78
CA ILE A 180 -7.78 -18.97 -15.23
C ILE A 180 -8.43 -18.01 -16.23
N ALA A 181 -7.67 -17.08 -16.81
CA ALA A 181 -8.17 -16.11 -17.77
C ALA A 181 -8.69 -16.78 -19.06
N SER A 182 -8.02 -17.82 -19.55
CA SER A 182 -8.44 -18.51 -20.78
C SER A 182 -9.72 -19.34 -20.61
N SER A 183 -10.02 -19.75 -19.37
CA SER A 183 -11.18 -20.59 -19.02
C SER A 183 -12.21 -19.85 -18.17
N TRP A 184 -12.18 -18.51 -18.18
CA TRP A 184 -12.89 -17.67 -17.22
C TRP A 184 -14.40 -17.94 -17.16
N ASP A 185 -15.07 -17.99 -18.31
CA ASP A 185 -16.53 -18.20 -18.36
C ASP A 185 -16.93 -19.56 -17.77
N GLN A 186 -16.16 -20.62 -18.06
CA GLN A 186 -16.40 -21.94 -17.50
C GLN A 186 -16.18 -21.96 -15.98
N LEU A 187 -15.06 -21.40 -15.52
CA LEU A 187 -14.73 -21.36 -14.09
C LEU A 187 -15.74 -20.52 -13.30
N CYS A 188 -16.24 -19.42 -13.87
CA CYS A 188 -17.31 -18.65 -13.26
C CYS A 188 -18.63 -19.45 -13.16
N ALA A 189 -18.99 -20.22 -14.19
CA ALA A 189 -20.19 -21.06 -14.13
C ALA A 189 -20.08 -22.16 -13.07
N GLU A 190 -18.88 -22.72 -12.88
CA GLU A 190 -18.60 -23.77 -11.89
C GLU A 190 -18.52 -23.23 -10.45
N HIS A 191 -17.79 -22.15 -10.23
CA HIS A 191 -17.47 -21.64 -8.88
C HIS A 191 -18.36 -20.49 -8.41
N LEU A 192 -18.95 -19.74 -9.34
CA LEU A 192 -19.78 -18.56 -9.06
C LEU A 192 -21.18 -18.64 -9.72
N PRO A 193 -21.94 -19.75 -9.59
CA PRO A 193 -23.19 -19.96 -10.32
C PRO A 193 -24.29 -18.94 -9.95
N GLN A 194 -24.17 -18.26 -8.80
CA GLN A 194 -25.17 -17.29 -8.34
C GLN A 194 -24.95 -15.87 -8.89
N THR A 195 -23.74 -15.53 -9.36
CA THR A 195 -23.44 -14.18 -9.88
C THR A 195 -23.91 -13.96 -11.32
N GLU A 196 -24.21 -15.01 -12.08
CA GLU A 196 -24.75 -14.88 -13.45
C GLU A 196 -26.11 -14.17 -13.52
N ARG A 197 -26.87 -14.13 -12.42
CA ARG A 197 -28.18 -13.48 -12.35
C ARG A 197 -28.14 -11.94 -12.46
N SER A 198 -26.95 -11.32 -12.36
CA SER A 198 -26.82 -9.86 -12.47
C SER A 198 -26.56 -9.35 -13.90
N ARG A 199 -26.66 -10.18 -14.95
CA ARG A 199 -26.53 -9.77 -16.37
C ARG A 199 -27.69 -8.92 -16.91
N ARG A 200 -28.35 -8.13 -16.07
CA ARG A 200 -29.19 -7.01 -16.51
C ARG A 200 -28.91 -5.78 -15.66
N VAL A 201 -27.87 -5.05 -16.04
CA VAL A 201 -27.89 -3.60 -15.89
C VAL A 201 -27.48 -3.03 -17.25
N VAL A 202 -28.40 -2.22 -17.76
CA VAL A 202 -28.35 -1.45 -19.01
C VAL A 202 -27.22 -0.43 -18.95
#